data_AF-A0A410FS50-F1
#
_entry.id   AF-A0A410FS50-F1
#
_cell.length_a   1.000
_cell.length_b   1.000
_cell.length_c   1.000
_cell.angle_alpha   90.00
_cell.angle_beta   90.00
_cell.angle_gamma   90.00
#
_symmetry.space_group_name_H-M   'P 1'
#
loop_
_entity.id
_entity.type
_entity.pdbx_description
1 polymer ?
#
loop_
_entity_poly.entity_id
_entity_poly.type
_entity_poly.pdbx_seq_one_letter_code
_entity_poly.pdbx_strand_id
1 'polypeptide(L)'
;MGRSVWPAAVGGVLCCALAAGAPMGLENVYCWRELGYCIGYPASWTFTKANDYTLLLSGRAGTDAYYVTVTIASFAAALVGGRYDTPQALLNAYKCDLVSGSPVVCVDSSGDPTGTGYVAEFSRDGETFRQWRVVVARADGKVFHSWAFTAPVDLYPTYRPIAEAMYASWTLDGTAGSTGPGSAATGASISVLFEVRDRIRRLSTCNSDSDLSLGRCQALSYTLNITSSGYVALSLVLERGPWLLASLYDPSGRRVAFRPGNVNDVYTGAHAVSPGTYTIVVVPQLFTAESEFELTVYFSTQEFSVDELAALYGPRSRHIQR
;
A
#
# COMPACT_ATOMS: atom_id res chain seq x y z
N MET A 1 -59.94 -53.99 -40.72
CA MET A 1 -58.80 -54.26 -39.81
C MET A 1 -57.58 -53.58 -40.40
N GLY A 2 -57.24 -52.39 -39.89
CA GLY A 2 -56.11 -51.58 -40.38
C GLY A 2 -55.54 -50.78 -39.22
N ARG A 3 -54.25 -50.98 -38.95
CA ARG A 3 -53.55 -50.59 -37.73
C ARG A 3 -53.29 -49.08 -37.68
N SER A 4 -53.49 -48.53 -36.50
CA SER A 4 -53.05 -47.23 -36.03
C SER A 4 -51.52 -47.12 -36.06
N VAL A 5 -51.00 -46.00 -36.58
CA VAL A 5 -49.60 -45.58 -36.43
C VAL A 5 -49.60 -44.14 -35.93
N TRP A 6 -49.16 -43.96 -34.69
CA TRP A 6 -48.74 -42.68 -34.11
C TRP A 6 -47.24 -42.50 -34.41
N PRO A 7 -46.76 -41.32 -34.84
CA PRO A 7 -45.37 -40.97 -34.66
C PRO A 7 -45.19 -40.29 -33.30
N ALA A 8 -44.32 -40.89 -32.49
CA ALA A 8 -43.80 -40.32 -31.27
C ALA A 8 -42.92 -39.10 -31.60
N ALA A 9 -43.26 -37.94 -31.04
CA ALA A 9 -42.37 -36.78 -31.00
C ALA A 9 -41.26 -37.06 -29.98
N VAL A 10 -40.07 -37.35 -30.49
CA VAL A 10 -38.86 -37.50 -29.67
C VAL A 10 -38.46 -36.11 -29.17
N GLY A 11 -38.37 -36.00 -27.84
CA GLY A 11 -37.97 -34.78 -27.14
C GLY A 11 -36.52 -34.39 -27.42
N GLY A 12 -36.33 -33.15 -27.85
CA GLY A 12 -35.06 -32.46 -27.73
C GLY A 12 -34.95 -31.89 -26.32
N VAL A 13 -34.33 -32.63 -25.41
CA VAL A 13 -33.80 -32.07 -24.16
C VAL A 13 -32.68 -31.13 -24.57
N LEU A 14 -32.96 -29.83 -24.58
CA LEU A 14 -31.95 -28.80 -24.62
C LEU A 14 -31.16 -28.93 -23.31
N CYS A 15 -30.09 -29.73 -23.34
CA CYS A 15 -29.09 -29.70 -22.28
C CYS A 15 -28.51 -28.29 -22.28
N CYS A 16 -29.01 -27.45 -21.37
CA CYS A 16 -28.22 -26.34 -20.83
C CYS A 16 -26.96 -26.98 -20.25
N ALA A 17 -25.90 -26.99 -21.05
CA ALA A 17 -24.57 -27.23 -20.53
C ALA A 17 -24.34 -26.15 -19.47
N LEU A 18 -24.42 -26.57 -18.21
CA LEU A 18 -23.77 -25.88 -17.11
C LEU A 18 -22.35 -25.65 -17.58
N ALA A 19 -22.03 -24.40 -17.94
CA ALA A 19 -20.65 -23.98 -18.11
C ALA A 19 -20.03 -24.17 -16.73
N ALA A 20 -19.36 -25.31 -16.54
CA ALA A 20 -18.43 -25.51 -15.46
C ALA A 20 -17.50 -24.29 -15.50
N GLY A 21 -17.49 -23.52 -14.41
CA GLY A 21 -16.66 -22.34 -14.30
C GLY A 21 -15.24 -22.70 -14.73
N ALA A 22 -14.69 -21.92 -15.66
CA ALA A 22 -13.29 -22.05 -16.03
C ALA A 22 -12.47 -22.11 -14.73
N PRO A 23 -11.46 -22.99 -14.63
CA PRO A 23 -10.59 -23.00 -13.47
C PRO A 23 -10.10 -21.57 -13.27
N MET A 24 -10.42 -20.97 -12.12
CA MET A 24 -9.98 -19.61 -11.81
C MET A 24 -8.46 -19.67 -11.69
N GLY A 25 -7.81 -19.37 -12.82
CA GLY A 25 -6.39 -19.60 -13.04
C GLY A 25 -5.56 -18.69 -12.16
N LEU A 26 -4.95 -19.27 -11.12
CA LEU A 26 -3.85 -18.67 -10.38
C LEU A 26 -2.58 -19.39 -10.80
N GLU A 27 -2.14 -19.15 -12.03
CA GLU A 27 -1.00 -19.88 -12.62
C GLU A 27 0.35 -19.37 -12.11
N ASN A 28 0.37 -18.15 -11.58
CA ASN A 28 1.57 -17.59 -10.98
C ASN A 28 1.50 -17.68 -9.45
N VAL A 29 2.67 -17.81 -8.82
CA VAL A 29 2.82 -17.72 -7.36
C VAL A 29 3.95 -16.77 -7.04
N TYR A 30 3.72 -15.87 -6.10
CA TYR A 30 4.74 -15.00 -5.54
C TYR A 30 4.98 -15.36 -4.07
N CYS A 31 6.24 -15.52 -3.68
CA CYS A 31 6.64 -15.80 -2.30
C CYS A 31 7.60 -14.74 -1.78
N TRP A 32 7.24 -14.10 -0.67
CA TRP A 32 8.12 -13.21 0.08
C TRP A 32 8.66 -13.94 1.31
N ARG A 33 9.80 -14.60 1.15
CA ARG A 33 10.34 -15.50 2.18
C ARG A 33 10.74 -14.78 3.46
N GLU A 34 11.33 -13.59 3.33
CA GLU A 34 11.76 -12.77 4.46
C GLU A 34 10.57 -12.32 5.33
N LEU A 35 9.42 -12.12 4.70
CA LEU A 35 8.17 -11.76 5.37
C LEU A 35 7.32 -12.99 5.72
N GLY A 36 7.64 -14.16 5.15
CA GLY A 36 7.05 -15.44 5.48
C GLY A 36 5.68 -15.68 4.86
N TYR A 37 5.45 -15.27 3.61
CA TYR A 37 4.18 -15.58 2.93
C TYR A 37 4.33 -15.90 1.44
N CYS A 38 3.34 -16.59 0.88
CA CYS A 38 3.17 -16.82 -0.55
C CYS A 38 1.73 -16.58 -0.99
N ILE A 39 1.51 -16.12 -2.22
CA ILE A 39 0.18 -15.90 -2.80
C ILE A 39 0.15 -16.28 -4.28
N GLY A 40 -0.93 -16.96 -4.70
CA GLY A 40 -1.24 -17.22 -6.10
C GLY A 40 -1.94 -16.03 -6.76
N TYR A 41 -1.67 -15.80 -8.05
CA TYR A 41 -2.29 -14.72 -8.83
C TYR A 41 -2.40 -15.08 -10.32
N PRO A 42 -3.31 -14.44 -11.08
CA PRO A 42 -3.52 -14.80 -12.50
C PRO A 42 -2.31 -14.56 -13.40
N ALA A 43 -2.16 -15.37 -14.45
CA ALA A 43 -1.16 -15.20 -15.50
C ALA A 43 -1.20 -13.82 -16.20
N SER A 44 -2.40 -13.23 -16.28
CA SER A 44 -2.64 -11.93 -16.91
C SER A 44 -2.28 -10.74 -16.02
N TRP A 45 -2.00 -10.98 -14.74
CA TRP A 45 -1.64 -9.95 -13.77
C TRP A 45 -0.12 -9.83 -13.63
N THR A 46 0.31 -8.70 -13.08
CA THR A 46 1.70 -8.37 -12.78
C THR A 46 1.84 -8.12 -11.28
N PHE A 47 3.04 -8.34 -10.76
CA PHE A 47 3.38 -7.98 -9.38
C PHE A 47 4.42 -6.88 -9.37
N THR A 48 4.38 -6.03 -8.35
CA THR A 48 5.37 -4.98 -8.08
C THR A 48 5.63 -4.93 -6.58
N LYS A 49 6.90 -4.86 -6.18
CA LYS A 49 7.27 -4.49 -4.82
C LYS A 49 7.13 -2.97 -4.69
N ALA A 50 6.05 -2.50 -4.08
CA ALA A 50 5.81 -1.08 -3.89
C ALA A 50 6.79 -0.46 -2.87
N ASN A 51 7.27 -1.28 -1.93
CA ASN A 51 8.39 -1.04 -1.01
C ASN A 51 8.83 -2.39 -0.40
N ASP A 52 9.79 -2.39 0.51
CA ASP A 52 10.36 -3.61 1.14
C ASP A 52 9.38 -4.46 1.95
N TYR A 53 8.18 -3.95 2.21
CA TYR A 53 7.16 -4.63 3.01
C TYR A 53 5.81 -4.75 2.31
N THR A 54 5.69 -4.23 1.08
CA THR A 54 4.41 -4.11 0.37
C THR A 54 4.50 -4.70 -1.03
N LEU A 55 3.71 -5.75 -1.26
CA LEU A 55 3.43 -6.31 -2.58
C LEU A 55 2.17 -5.67 -3.15
N LEU A 56 2.22 -5.30 -4.43
CA LEU A 56 1.08 -4.88 -5.23
C LEU A 56 0.92 -5.86 -6.39
N LEU A 57 -0.31 -6.33 -6.60
CA LEU A 57 -0.72 -7.19 -7.71
C LEU A 57 -1.84 -6.49 -8.47
N SER A 58 -1.71 -6.38 -9.79
CA SER A 58 -2.71 -5.74 -10.66
C SER A 58 -2.69 -6.30 -12.08
N GLY A 59 -3.75 -6.09 -12.84
CA GLY A 59 -3.77 -6.36 -14.27
C GLY A 59 -2.77 -5.52 -15.06
N ARG A 60 -2.57 -5.87 -16.33
CA ARG A 60 -1.69 -5.11 -17.25
C ARG A 60 -2.33 -3.78 -17.64
N ALA A 61 -1.50 -2.76 -17.84
CA ALA A 61 -1.93 -1.45 -18.34
C ALA A 61 -2.76 -1.59 -19.64
N GLY A 62 -3.84 -0.81 -19.71
CA GLY A 62 -4.80 -0.86 -20.82
C GLY A 62 -5.89 -1.94 -20.69
N THR A 63 -6.03 -2.58 -19.53
CA THR A 63 -7.13 -3.51 -19.23
C THR A 63 -7.91 -3.03 -18.00
N ASP A 64 -9.18 -3.42 -17.85
CA ASP A 64 -9.97 -3.08 -16.65
C ASP A 64 -9.30 -3.59 -15.36
N ALA A 65 -8.66 -4.76 -15.44
CA ALA A 65 -7.91 -5.36 -14.34
C ALA A 65 -6.75 -4.47 -13.86
N TYR A 66 -6.29 -3.50 -14.66
CA TYR A 66 -5.25 -2.55 -14.25
C TYR A 66 -5.68 -1.67 -13.07
N TYR A 67 -6.96 -1.28 -13.03
CA TYR A 67 -7.53 -0.45 -11.96
C TYR A 67 -7.90 -1.27 -10.72
N VAL A 68 -7.73 -2.58 -10.80
CA VAL A 68 -8.02 -3.53 -9.74
C VAL A 68 -6.70 -3.96 -9.09
N THR A 69 -6.66 -3.92 -7.77
CA THR A 69 -5.43 -4.19 -7.02
C THR A 69 -5.67 -5.20 -5.90
N VAL A 70 -4.69 -6.07 -5.70
CA VAL A 70 -4.49 -6.81 -4.46
C VAL A 70 -3.18 -6.36 -3.84
N THR A 71 -3.21 -5.94 -2.60
CA THR A 71 -2.03 -5.46 -1.86
C THR A 71 -1.78 -6.33 -0.63
N ILE A 72 -0.52 -6.65 -0.36
CA ILE A 72 -0.09 -7.30 0.89
C ILE A 72 0.98 -6.45 1.53
N ALA A 73 0.68 -5.88 2.70
CA ALA A 73 1.61 -5.07 3.48
C ALA A 73 1.95 -5.77 4.81
N SER A 74 3.22 -5.80 5.18
CA SER A 74 3.70 -6.45 6.41
C SER A 74 4.19 -5.43 7.42
N PHE A 75 3.83 -5.62 8.68
CA PHE A 75 4.14 -4.72 9.79
C PHE A 75 4.75 -5.50 10.93
N ALA A 76 5.86 -5.00 11.49
CA ALA A 76 6.34 -5.50 12.77
C ALA A 76 5.27 -5.29 13.85
N ALA A 77 5.06 -6.30 14.69
CA ALA A 77 4.25 -6.19 15.89
C ALA A 77 5.05 -5.50 17.01
N ALA A 78 4.34 -4.91 17.98
CA ALA A 78 4.97 -4.23 19.11
C ALA A 78 5.93 -5.12 19.91
N LEU A 79 5.67 -6.43 19.96
CA LEU A 79 6.54 -7.44 20.56
C LEU A 79 8.00 -7.38 20.06
N VAL A 80 8.22 -6.94 18.82
CA VAL A 80 9.55 -6.80 18.21
C VAL A 80 9.89 -5.36 17.84
N GLY A 81 9.31 -4.40 18.54
CA GLY A 81 9.57 -2.96 18.32
C GLY A 81 8.71 -2.32 17.22
N GLY A 82 7.67 -3.01 16.76
CA GLY A 82 6.65 -2.44 15.89
C GLY A 82 5.64 -1.54 16.60
N ARG A 83 4.66 -1.02 15.86
CA ARG A 83 3.71 -0.01 16.36
C ARG A 83 2.45 -0.60 16.98
N TYR A 84 2.02 -1.77 16.53
CA TYR A 84 0.70 -2.30 16.83
C TYR A 84 0.81 -3.51 17.74
N ASP A 85 0.06 -3.51 18.84
CA ASP A 85 0.00 -4.64 19.77
C ASP A 85 -0.88 -5.77 19.26
N THR A 86 -1.86 -5.45 18.41
CA THR A 86 -2.83 -6.43 17.88
C THR A 86 -3.17 -6.15 16.41
N PRO A 87 -3.62 -7.17 15.65
CA PRO A 87 -4.23 -6.99 14.33
C PRO A 87 -5.37 -5.97 14.32
N GLN A 88 -6.16 -5.90 15.41
CA GLN A 88 -7.26 -4.95 15.54
C GLN A 88 -6.77 -3.51 15.62
N ALA A 89 -5.66 -3.25 16.31
CA ALA A 89 -5.06 -1.92 16.39
C ALA A 89 -4.59 -1.44 15.01
N LEU A 90 -3.99 -2.33 14.21
CA LEU A 90 -3.62 -2.04 12.82
C LEU A 90 -4.86 -1.82 11.93
N LEU A 91 -5.90 -2.63 12.08
CA LEU A 91 -7.16 -2.45 11.34
C LEU A 91 -7.82 -1.10 11.64
N ASN A 92 -7.85 -0.70 12.91
CA ASN A 92 -8.40 0.60 13.31
C ASN A 92 -7.59 1.77 12.72
N ALA A 93 -6.26 1.64 12.63
CA ALA A 93 -5.44 2.63 11.95
C ALA A 93 -5.81 2.78 10.46
N TYR A 94 -6.05 1.67 9.76
CA TYR A 94 -6.53 1.73 8.37
C TYR A 94 -7.88 2.42 8.23
N LYS A 95 -8.83 2.16 9.14
CA LYS A 95 -10.12 2.86 9.16
C LYS A 95 -9.92 4.38 9.33
N CYS A 96 -9.02 4.79 10.23
CA CYS A 96 -8.66 6.20 10.41
C CYS A 96 -8.04 6.83 9.16
N ASP A 97 -7.15 6.12 8.47
CA ASP A 97 -6.55 6.59 7.22
C ASP A 97 -7.63 6.76 6.13
N LEU A 98 -8.58 5.84 6.05
CA LEU A 98 -9.67 5.88 5.07
C LEU A 98 -10.57 7.10 5.24
N VAL A 99 -11.02 7.37 6.47
CA VAL A 99 -11.88 8.54 6.76
C VAL A 99 -11.12 9.88 6.70
N SER A 100 -9.79 9.84 6.81
CA SER A 100 -8.95 11.03 6.63
C SER A 100 -8.70 11.33 5.15
N GLY A 101 -8.57 10.29 4.33
CA GLY A 101 -8.26 10.38 2.91
C GLY A 101 -9.47 10.54 2.00
N SER A 102 -10.68 10.24 2.50
CA SER A 102 -11.92 10.36 1.73
C SER A 102 -13.00 11.09 2.54
N PRO A 103 -13.68 12.10 1.94
CA PRO A 103 -14.80 12.78 2.59
C PRO A 103 -16.06 11.90 2.71
N VAL A 104 -16.14 10.82 1.92
CA VAL A 104 -17.27 9.89 1.89
C VAL A 104 -16.73 8.49 2.08
N VAL A 105 -17.10 7.85 3.20
CA VAL A 105 -16.73 6.46 3.49
C VAL A 105 -17.97 5.72 3.97
N CYS A 106 -18.28 4.62 3.33
CA CYS A 106 -19.35 3.71 3.70
C CYS A 106 -18.73 2.37 4.08
N VAL A 107 -18.71 2.03 5.37
CA VAL A 107 -18.22 0.72 5.82
C VAL A 107 -19.36 -0.29 5.69
N ASP A 108 -19.10 -1.35 4.92
CA ASP A 108 -20.01 -2.48 4.76
C ASP A 108 -19.62 -3.56 5.76
N SER A 109 -20.49 -3.78 6.76
CA SER A 109 -20.34 -4.85 7.74
C SER A 109 -20.99 -6.17 7.29
N SER A 110 -21.60 -6.22 6.10
CA SER A 110 -22.25 -7.38 5.51
C SER A 110 -21.37 -8.05 4.43
N GLY A 111 -20.34 -8.78 4.86
CA GLY A 111 -19.45 -9.61 4.03
C GLY A 111 -18.48 -8.81 3.13
N ASP A 112 -17.24 -9.23 2.85
CA ASP A 112 -16.48 -10.42 3.22
C ASP A 112 -15.28 -10.01 4.08
N PRO A 113 -15.11 -10.60 5.26
CA PRO A 113 -13.79 -10.80 5.84
C PRO A 113 -13.63 -12.26 6.32
N THR A 114 -12.41 -12.82 6.34
CA THR A 114 -12.18 -14.14 6.96
C THR A 114 -11.08 -14.05 8.02
N GLY A 115 -11.23 -13.06 8.91
CA GLY A 115 -10.32 -12.68 9.99
C GLY A 115 -10.65 -11.28 10.54
N THR A 116 -9.68 -10.59 11.14
CA THR A 116 -9.82 -9.17 11.55
C THR A 116 -9.83 -8.28 10.30
N GLY A 117 -10.99 -7.82 9.85
CA GLY A 117 -11.13 -7.13 8.57
C GLY A 117 -12.33 -6.19 8.46
N TYR A 118 -12.44 -5.50 7.32
CA TYR A 118 -13.61 -4.71 6.91
C TYR A 118 -13.79 -4.72 5.40
N VAL A 119 -15.00 -4.41 4.94
CA VAL A 119 -15.25 -3.93 3.58
C VAL A 119 -15.70 -2.48 3.66
N ALA A 120 -15.23 -1.62 2.76
CA ALA A 120 -15.65 -0.23 2.72
C ALA A 120 -15.64 0.32 1.30
N GLU A 121 -16.59 1.21 1.03
CA GLU A 121 -16.61 2.06 -0.16
C GLU A 121 -16.11 3.46 0.22
N PHE A 122 -15.32 4.07 -0.66
CA PHE A 122 -14.77 5.40 -0.44
C PHE A 122 -14.51 6.12 -1.76
N SER A 123 -14.57 7.45 -1.74
CA SER A 123 -14.30 8.26 -2.93
C SER A 123 -12.88 8.84 -2.91
N ARG A 124 -12.18 8.73 -4.03
CA ARG A 124 -10.85 9.30 -4.22
C ARG A 124 -10.74 9.84 -5.64
N ASP A 125 -10.28 11.08 -5.76
CA ASP A 125 -10.06 11.74 -7.05
C ASP A 125 -11.31 11.74 -7.97
N GLY A 126 -12.52 11.76 -7.38
CA GLY A 126 -13.80 11.76 -8.09
C GLY A 126 -14.33 10.37 -8.46
N GLU A 127 -13.60 9.30 -8.16
CA GLU A 127 -13.99 7.91 -8.40
C GLU A 127 -14.30 7.20 -7.09
N THR A 128 -15.32 6.33 -7.08
CA THR A 128 -15.67 5.53 -5.90
C THR A 128 -15.10 4.14 -6.03
N PHE A 129 -14.33 3.76 -5.01
CA PHE A 129 -13.70 2.45 -4.88
C PHE A 129 -14.37 1.66 -3.79
N ARG A 130 -14.36 0.33 -3.94
CA ARG A 130 -14.68 -0.63 -2.89
C ARG A 130 -13.43 -1.40 -2.51
N GLN A 131 -13.17 -1.52 -1.21
CA GLN A 131 -12.03 -2.22 -0.65
C GLN A 131 -12.48 -3.29 0.34
N TRP A 132 -11.96 -4.50 0.17
CA TRP A 132 -11.99 -5.58 1.15
C TRP A 132 -10.59 -5.71 1.77
N ARG A 133 -10.48 -5.55 3.09
CA ARG A 133 -9.23 -5.63 3.83
C ARG A 133 -9.31 -6.66 4.95
N VAL A 134 -8.24 -7.43 5.12
CA VAL A 134 -8.02 -8.33 6.26
C VAL A 134 -6.62 -8.11 6.83
N VAL A 135 -6.51 -8.22 8.15
CA VAL A 135 -5.25 -8.23 8.89
C VAL A 135 -5.14 -9.54 9.65
N VAL A 136 -4.00 -10.21 9.52
CA VAL A 136 -3.70 -11.47 10.20
C VAL A 136 -2.36 -11.37 10.91
N ALA A 137 -2.25 -11.98 12.09
CA ALA A 137 -0.98 -12.14 12.75
C ALA A 137 -0.28 -13.39 12.22
N ARG A 138 1.03 -13.30 11.99
CA ARG A 138 1.87 -14.47 11.79
C ARG A 138 1.86 -15.32 13.06
N ALA A 139 2.05 -16.64 12.93
CA ALA A 139 1.94 -17.58 14.05
C ALA A 139 2.87 -17.26 15.24
N ASP A 140 4.02 -16.62 14.99
CA ASP A 140 4.95 -16.18 16.03
C ASP A 140 4.57 -14.84 16.70
N GLY A 141 3.50 -14.19 16.25
CA GLY A 141 3.01 -12.92 16.75
C GLY A 141 3.92 -11.72 16.47
N LYS A 142 5.02 -11.89 15.71
CA LYS A 142 6.04 -10.85 15.49
C LYS A 142 5.73 -9.96 14.30
N VAL A 143 4.90 -10.42 13.37
CA VAL A 143 4.53 -9.71 12.15
C VAL A 143 3.02 -9.77 11.97
N PHE A 144 2.43 -8.65 11.58
CA PHE A 144 1.06 -8.58 11.10
C PHE A 144 1.09 -8.35 9.60
N HIS A 145 0.36 -9.18 8.86
CA HIS A 145 0.17 -8.98 7.43
C HIS A 145 -1.22 -8.42 7.17
N SER A 146 -1.31 -7.39 6.35
CA SER A 146 -2.56 -6.84 5.84
C SER A 146 -2.68 -7.19 4.37
N TRP A 147 -3.75 -7.90 4.02
CA TRP A 147 -4.16 -8.13 2.65
C TRP A 147 -5.33 -7.19 2.32
N ALA A 148 -5.33 -6.58 1.14
CA ALA A 148 -6.47 -5.80 0.68
C ALA A 148 -6.70 -5.90 -0.83
N PHE A 149 -7.93 -6.20 -1.21
CA PHE A 149 -8.47 -6.08 -2.56
C PHE A 149 -9.17 -4.74 -2.72
N THR A 150 -8.81 -3.96 -3.74
CA THR A 150 -9.44 -2.66 -4.04
C THR A 150 -9.75 -2.57 -5.52
N ALA A 151 -10.96 -2.15 -5.86
CA ALA A 151 -11.41 -1.94 -7.23
C ALA A 151 -12.39 -0.75 -7.30
N PRO A 152 -12.55 -0.10 -8.46
CA PRO A 152 -13.72 0.71 -8.75
C PRO A 152 -15.01 -0.08 -8.48
N VAL A 153 -16.05 0.59 -7.98
CA VAL A 153 -17.30 -0.07 -7.53
C VAL A 153 -17.96 -0.90 -8.63
N ASP A 154 -17.88 -0.46 -9.88
CA ASP A 154 -18.41 -1.15 -11.06
C ASP A 154 -17.59 -2.39 -11.45
N LEU A 155 -16.27 -2.37 -11.24
CA LEU A 155 -15.38 -3.50 -11.49
C LEU A 155 -15.33 -4.50 -10.33
N TYR A 156 -15.70 -4.08 -9.11
CA TYR A 156 -15.57 -4.90 -7.91
C TYR A 156 -16.28 -6.26 -8.02
N PRO A 157 -17.57 -6.38 -8.44
CA PRO A 157 -18.25 -7.68 -8.54
C PRO A 157 -17.60 -8.61 -9.57
N THR A 158 -17.05 -8.05 -10.65
CA THR A 158 -16.41 -8.80 -11.74
C THR A 158 -15.12 -9.47 -11.28
N TYR A 159 -14.31 -8.77 -10.48
CA TYR A 159 -13.00 -9.25 -10.04
C TYR A 159 -13.00 -9.88 -8.65
N ARG A 160 -14.10 -9.75 -7.88
CA ARG A 160 -14.25 -10.36 -6.55
C ARG A 160 -13.94 -11.87 -6.54
N PRO A 161 -14.44 -12.71 -7.46
CA PRO A 161 -14.12 -14.14 -7.45
C PRO A 161 -12.61 -14.44 -7.61
N ILE A 162 -11.90 -13.62 -8.38
CA ILE A 162 -10.44 -13.72 -8.54
C ILE A 162 -9.76 -13.34 -7.22
N ALA A 163 -10.18 -12.24 -6.59
CA ALA A 163 -9.64 -11.81 -5.31
C ALA A 163 -9.90 -12.83 -4.19
N GLU A 164 -11.07 -13.46 -4.17
CA GLU A 164 -11.39 -14.58 -3.26
C GLU A 164 -10.45 -15.76 -3.47
N ALA A 165 -10.19 -16.16 -4.72
CA ALA A 165 -9.25 -17.22 -5.03
C ALA A 165 -7.81 -16.86 -4.61
N MET A 166 -7.37 -15.62 -4.89
CA MET A 166 -6.05 -15.12 -4.47
C MET A 166 -5.93 -15.14 -2.95
N TYR A 167 -6.94 -14.64 -2.23
CA TYR A 167 -6.98 -14.68 -0.77
C TYR A 167 -6.92 -16.12 -0.24
N ALA A 168 -7.69 -17.05 -0.82
CA ALA A 168 -7.68 -18.46 -0.42
C ALA A 168 -6.33 -19.15 -0.69
N SER A 169 -5.54 -18.68 -1.66
CA SER A 169 -4.19 -19.17 -1.95
C SER A 169 -3.09 -18.58 -1.05
N TRP A 170 -3.42 -17.56 -0.26
CA TRP A 170 -2.45 -16.85 0.56
C TRP A 170 -2.03 -17.71 1.78
N THR A 171 -0.74 -18.01 1.89
CA THR A 171 -0.16 -18.83 2.96
C THR A 171 0.90 -18.06 3.73
N LEU A 172 1.07 -18.36 5.02
CA LEU A 172 1.95 -17.62 5.96
C LEU A 172 3.15 -18.45 6.45
N ASP A 173 3.51 -19.50 5.70
CA ASP A 173 4.38 -20.60 6.19
C ASP A 173 5.73 -20.71 5.44
N GLY A 174 5.92 -19.95 4.34
CA GLY A 174 7.26 -19.65 3.78
C GLY A 174 8.03 -20.69 2.92
N THR A 175 7.49 -21.86 2.55
CA THR A 175 8.17 -22.87 1.66
C THR A 175 7.65 -22.83 0.21
N ALA A 176 8.37 -22.97 -0.93
CA ALA A 176 9.80 -23.01 -1.37
C ALA A 176 9.86 -22.72 -2.92
N GLY A 177 10.79 -21.90 -3.44
CA GLY A 177 11.85 -22.26 -4.43
C GLY A 177 12.63 -21.00 -4.91
N SER A 178 13.96 -21.06 -5.13
CA SER A 178 14.88 -19.92 -5.44
C SER A 178 14.68 -19.34 -6.85
N THR A 179 15.03 -18.09 -7.19
CA THR A 179 16.40 -17.57 -7.49
C THR A 179 16.37 -16.04 -7.71
N GLY A 180 17.37 -15.30 -7.23
CA GLY A 180 17.58 -13.84 -7.46
C GLY A 180 18.35 -13.52 -8.76
N PRO A 181 18.63 -12.23 -9.07
CA PRO A 181 19.93 -11.61 -8.71
C PRO A 181 19.87 -10.08 -8.39
N GLY A 182 20.97 -9.54 -7.84
CA GLY A 182 21.18 -8.11 -7.51
C GLY A 182 22.15 -7.36 -8.44
N SER A 183 22.53 -6.11 -8.11
CA SER A 183 23.73 -5.39 -8.63
C SER A 183 24.03 -4.05 -7.90
N ALA A 184 25.21 -3.46 -8.17
CA ALA A 184 25.99 -2.47 -7.40
C ALA A 184 26.12 -1.02 -7.98
N ALA A 185 26.80 -0.16 -7.18
CA ALA A 185 27.05 1.31 -7.11
C ALA A 185 27.50 2.18 -8.32
N THR A 186 27.37 3.53 -8.19
CA THR A 186 28.30 4.57 -8.75
C THR A 186 28.13 5.98 -8.15
N GLY A 187 29.25 6.69 -7.91
CA GLY A 187 29.39 7.99 -7.21
C GLY A 187 28.90 9.26 -7.94
N ALA A 188 27.86 9.92 -7.41
CA ALA A 188 27.35 11.22 -7.86
C ALA A 188 27.71 12.39 -6.91
N SER A 189 27.82 13.62 -7.42
CA SER A 189 27.92 14.84 -6.59
C SER A 189 26.54 15.25 -6.08
N ILE A 190 26.24 14.96 -4.82
CA ILE A 190 24.94 15.22 -4.18
C ILE A 190 25.00 16.52 -3.36
N SER A 191 23.99 17.39 -3.47
CA SER A 191 23.85 18.66 -2.76
C SER A 191 22.53 18.76 -1.98
N VAL A 192 22.44 19.65 -0.99
CA VAL A 192 21.20 19.93 -0.24
C VAL A 192 20.47 21.13 -0.87
N LEU A 193 19.22 20.94 -1.30
CA LEU A 193 18.39 22.00 -1.87
C LEU A 193 17.45 22.65 -0.85
N PHE A 194 17.04 21.91 0.17
CA PHE A 194 16.07 22.37 1.15
C PHE A 194 16.32 21.67 2.48
N GLU A 195 16.19 22.43 3.56
CA GLU A 195 16.26 21.91 4.92
C GLU A 195 15.32 22.73 5.81
N VAL A 196 14.52 22.04 6.63
CA VAL A 196 13.64 22.68 7.60
C VAL A 196 13.57 21.85 8.88
N ARG A 197 13.45 22.54 10.02
CA ARG A 197 13.01 21.94 11.27
C ARG A 197 11.66 22.51 11.66
N ASP A 198 10.69 21.66 11.93
CA ASP A 198 9.32 22.07 12.22
C ASP A 198 8.60 21.09 13.14
N ARG A 199 7.36 21.41 13.50
CA ARG A 199 6.53 20.64 14.43
C ARG A 199 5.10 20.44 13.93
N ILE A 200 4.69 19.18 13.87
CA ILE A 200 3.28 18.78 13.71
C ILE A 200 2.60 18.75 15.08
N ARG A 201 1.49 19.46 15.23
CA ARG A 201 0.68 19.52 16.45
C ARG A 201 -0.48 18.55 16.39
N ARG A 202 -0.89 18.10 17.58
CA ARG A 202 -2.09 17.29 17.78
C ARG A 202 -3.33 18.16 17.67
N LEU A 203 -4.32 17.71 16.89
CA LEU A 203 -5.69 18.21 16.92
C LEU A 203 -6.55 17.20 17.73
N SER A 204 -7.57 17.67 18.46
CA SER A 204 -8.32 16.88 19.46
C SER A 204 -9.02 15.60 18.92
N THR A 205 -9.34 14.66 19.83
CA THR A 205 -9.10 13.20 19.79
C THR A 205 -10.08 12.25 19.08
N CYS A 206 -9.54 11.17 18.49
CA CYS A 206 -10.20 9.92 18.04
C CYS A 206 -10.15 8.79 19.10
N ASN A 207 -10.70 9.01 20.31
CA ASN A 207 -10.64 8.01 21.41
C ASN A 207 -12.02 7.67 21.99
N SER A 208 -13.13 7.89 21.28
CA SER A 208 -14.44 7.36 21.72
C SER A 208 -14.81 6.13 20.91
N ASP A 209 -15.31 5.10 21.60
CA ASP A 209 -15.87 3.84 21.09
C ASP A 209 -17.09 4.00 20.15
N SER A 210 -17.23 5.15 19.52
CA SER A 210 -18.11 5.38 18.38
C SER A 210 -17.27 5.24 17.13
N ASP A 211 -17.60 4.29 16.24
CA ASP A 211 -16.88 3.92 15.00
C ASP A 211 -16.50 5.09 14.07
N LEU A 212 -16.91 6.34 14.33
CA LEU A 212 -16.52 7.52 13.56
C LEU A 212 -16.40 8.76 14.48
N SER A 213 -15.25 8.94 15.14
CA SER A 213 -14.83 10.27 15.61
C SER A 213 -13.79 10.82 14.64
N LEU A 214 -14.26 11.65 13.70
CA LEU A 214 -13.44 12.33 12.69
C LEU A 214 -12.34 13.18 13.36
N GLY A 215 -11.08 12.75 13.24
CA GLY A 215 -9.91 13.55 13.62
C GLY A 215 -9.21 14.08 12.40
N ARG A 216 -9.12 15.41 12.24
CA ARG A 216 -8.20 16.01 11.26
C ARG A 216 -6.78 15.92 11.82
N CYS A 217 -5.80 15.61 10.98
CA CYS A 217 -4.38 15.80 11.29
C CYS A 217 -3.88 17.12 10.72
N GLN A 218 -2.99 17.80 11.44
CA GLN A 218 -2.26 18.93 10.87
C GLN A 218 -1.31 18.40 9.78
N ALA A 219 -1.43 18.96 8.57
CA ALA A 219 -0.49 18.77 7.48
C ALA A 219 0.31 20.06 7.29
N LEU A 220 1.62 19.93 7.10
CA LEU A 220 2.51 21.03 6.74
C LEU A 220 2.88 20.91 5.26
N SER A 221 3.01 22.04 4.58
CA SER A 221 3.35 22.08 3.15
C SER A 221 4.45 23.10 2.89
N TYR A 222 5.44 22.71 2.09
CA TYR A 222 6.59 23.52 1.72
C TYR A 222 6.75 23.55 0.21
N THR A 223 7.29 24.65 -0.31
CA THR A 223 7.54 24.84 -1.75
C THR A 223 9.03 24.63 -2.03
N LEU A 224 9.33 23.82 -3.04
CA LEU A 224 10.70 23.53 -3.50
C LEU A 224 10.83 23.90 -4.98
N ASN A 225 11.79 24.76 -5.32
CA ASN A 225 12.07 25.11 -6.72
C ASN A 225 13.27 24.33 -7.23
N ILE A 226 13.06 23.54 -8.28
CA ILE A 226 14.10 22.78 -8.98
C ILE A 226 14.40 23.49 -10.29
N THR A 227 15.66 23.87 -10.51
CA THR A 227 16.08 24.72 -11.64
C THR A 227 16.66 23.93 -12.81
N SER A 228 17.00 22.65 -12.63
CA SER A 228 17.57 21.77 -13.64
C SER A 228 17.04 20.34 -13.50
N SER A 229 17.02 19.58 -14.59
CA SER A 229 16.68 18.15 -14.53
C SER A 229 17.74 17.39 -13.73
N GLY A 230 17.31 16.37 -13.00
CA GLY A 230 18.21 15.57 -12.17
C GLY A 230 17.44 14.58 -11.32
N TYR A 231 17.96 14.29 -10.14
CA TYR A 231 17.41 13.33 -9.20
C TYR A 231 17.32 13.95 -7.82
N VAL A 232 16.21 13.68 -7.12
CA VAL A 232 15.98 14.12 -5.74
C VAL A 232 15.78 12.97 -4.78
N ALA A 233 16.14 13.19 -3.53
CA ALA A 233 15.78 12.32 -2.41
C ALA A 233 15.34 13.17 -1.21
N LEU A 234 14.41 12.66 -0.43
CA LEU A 234 14.00 13.24 0.84
C LEU A 234 14.71 12.51 1.98
N SER A 235 15.07 13.24 3.02
CA SER A 235 15.35 12.68 4.34
C SER A 235 14.43 13.32 5.37
N LEU A 236 13.89 12.49 6.26
CA LEU A 236 13.02 12.93 7.32
C LEU A 236 13.52 12.30 8.62
N VAL A 237 14.04 13.13 9.51
CA VAL A 237 14.57 12.75 10.82
C VAL A 237 13.56 13.21 11.88
N LEU A 238 13.14 12.29 12.74
CA LEU A 238 12.26 12.62 13.86
C LEU A 238 13.11 13.05 15.05
N GLU A 239 12.89 14.27 15.54
CA GLU A 239 13.57 14.77 16.75
C GLU A 239 12.79 14.41 18.01
N ARG A 240 11.45 14.42 17.96
CA ARG A 240 10.58 14.03 19.07
C ARG A 240 9.21 13.62 18.55
N GLY A 241 8.54 12.65 19.19
CA GLY A 241 7.17 12.27 18.85
C GLY A 241 7.06 11.16 17.79
N PRO A 242 5.83 10.79 17.40
CA PRO A 242 5.59 9.63 16.55
C PRO A 242 5.89 9.91 15.07
N TRP A 243 5.67 8.89 14.24
CA TRP A 243 6.20 8.80 12.88
C TRP A 243 5.52 9.80 11.94
N LEU A 244 6.31 10.54 11.16
CA LEU A 244 5.85 11.52 10.17
C LEU A 244 6.10 11.04 8.74
N LEU A 245 5.32 11.50 7.78
CA LEU A 245 5.45 11.13 6.37
C LEU A 245 5.76 12.38 5.59
N ALA A 246 6.80 12.33 4.75
CA ALA A 246 7.09 13.38 3.79
C ALA A 246 6.85 12.87 2.37
N SER A 247 6.03 13.59 1.60
CA SER A 247 5.79 13.32 0.17
C SER A 247 6.18 14.53 -0.66
N LEU A 248 6.87 14.31 -1.77
CA LEU A 248 7.17 15.33 -2.77
C LEU A 248 6.22 15.18 -3.96
N TYR A 249 5.61 16.27 -4.39
CA TYR A 249 4.71 16.34 -5.54
C TYR A 249 5.30 17.25 -6.61
N ASP A 250 5.20 16.83 -7.88
CA ASP A 250 5.58 17.63 -9.04
C ASP A 250 4.60 18.80 -9.29
N PRO A 251 4.90 19.72 -10.22
CA PRO A 251 4.03 20.87 -10.49
C PRO A 251 2.62 20.50 -10.95
N SER A 252 2.38 19.27 -11.43
CA SER A 252 1.04 18.79 -11.78
C SER A 252 0.31 18.12 -10.61
N GLY A 253 0.93 18.06 -9.43
CA GLY A 253 0.35 17.48 -8.22
C GLY A 253 0.53 15.96 -8.12
N ARG A 254 1.35 15.34 -8.97
CA ARG A 254 1.65 13.91 -8.91
C ARG A 254 2.81 13.65 -7.96
N ARG A 255 2.68 12.64 -7.10
CA ARG A 255 3.72 12.28 -6.12
C ARG A 255 4.95 11.68 -6.82
N VAL A 256 6.13 12.26 -6.56
CA VAL A 256 7.42 11.89 -7.16
C VAL A 256 8.31 11.12 -6.20
N ALA A 257 8.33 11.53 -4.94
CA ALA A 257 9.11 10.87 -3.89
C ALA A 257 8.26 10.70 -2.63
N PHE A 258 8.55 9.67 -1.86
CA PHE A 258 7.81 9.31 -0.67
C PHE A 258 8.73 8.74 0.40
N ARG A 259 8.76 9.37 1.59
CA ARG A 259 9.51 8.90 2.76
C ARG A 259 8.54 8.44 3.85
N PRO A 260 8.53 7.16 4.23
CA PRO A 260 7.86 6.73 5.44
C PRO A 260 8.64 7.19 6.69
N GLY A 261 7.94 7.59 7.76
CA GLY A 261 8.53 8.10 9.00
C GLY A 261 9.17 7.08 9.91
N ASN A 262 9.71 6.00 9.35
CA ASN A 262 10.39 4.98 10.14
C ASN A 262 11.78 5.47 10.53
N VAL A 263 12.18 5.21 11.78
CA VAL A 263 13.52 5.46 12.32
C VAL A 263 14.63 4.66 11.61
N ASN A 264 14.29 3.57 10.94
CA ASN A 264 15.26 2.67 10.30
C ASN A 264 15.69 3.09 8.90
N ASP A 265 14.94 3.99 8.28
CA ASP A 265 15.16 4.38 6.90
C ASP A 265 15.18 5.92 6.88
N VAL A 266 16.34 6.52 6.57
CA VAL A 266 16.48 7.98 6.72
C VAL A 266 16.37 8.71 5.38
N TYR A 267 16.50 8.00 4.27
CA TYR A 267 16.48 8.56 2.91
C TYR A 267 15.42 7.89 2.03
N THR A 268 14.80 8.62 1.11
CA THR A 268 14.15 8.05 -0.07
C THR A 268 15.25 7.75 -1.10
N GLY A 269 15.10 6.73 -1.94
CA GLY A 269 15.99 6.56 -3.09
C GLY A 269 15.98 7.80 -4.01
N ALA A 270 16.86 7.81 -5.01
CA ALA A 270 16.86 8.87 -6.02
C ALA A 270 15.61 8.78 -6.92
N HIS A 271 14.95 9.92 -7.14
CA HIS A 271 13.78 10.05 -8.00
C HIS A 271 14.03 11.12 -9.07
N ALA A 272 13.83 10.77 -10.34
CA ALA A 272 14.03 11.70 -11.44
C ALA A 272 13.05 12.89 -11.37
N VAL A 273 13.56 14.09 -11.64
CA VAL A 273 12.81 15.36 -11.62
C VAL A 273 13.16 16.22 -12.82
N SER A 274 12.24 17.12 -13.16
CA SER A 274 12.42 18.16 -14.19
C SER A 274 12.37 19.54 -13.52
N PRO A 275 12.83 20.61 -14.19
CA PRO A 275 12.71 21.96 -13.66
C PRO A 275 11.24 22.31 -13.38
N GLY A 276 10.98 22.89 -12.21
CA GLY A 276 9.63 23.25 -11.80
C GLY A 276 9.50 23.55 -10.30
N THR A 277 8.29 23.93 -9.90
CA THR A 277 7.93 24.17 -8.50
C THR A 277 7.21 22.95 -7.95
N TYR A 278 7.85 22.31 -6.99
CA TYR A 278 7.39 21.11 -6.31
C TYR A 278 6.79 21.46 -4.94
N THR A 279 5.89 20.61 -4.46
CA THR A 279 5.30 20.74 -3.13
C THR A 279 5.75 19.58 -2.27
N ILE A 280 6.30 19.85 -1.09
CA ILE A 280 6.55 18.84 -0.06
C ILE A 280 5.41 18.89 0.95
N VAL A 281 4.77 17.77 1.23
CA VAL A 281 3.74 17.66 2.26
C VAL A 281 4.25 16.75 3.37
N VAL A 282 4.24 17.26 4.61
CA VAL A 282 4.57 16.50 5.81
C VAL A 282 3.31 16.28 6.65
N VAL A 283 2.97 15.03 6.92
CA VAL A 283 1.78 14.62 7.68
C VAL A 283 2.15 13.62 8.77
N PRO A 284 1.44 13.57 9.90
CA PRO A 284 1.63 12.49 10.88
C PRO A 284 1.13 11.16 10.30
N GLN A 285 1.88 10.08 10.55
CA GLN A 285 1.42 8.71 10.32
C GLN A 285 0.66 8.15 11.54
N LEU A 286 0.74 8.83 12.69
CA LEU A 286 0.23 8.44 14.00
C LEU A 286 -0.57 9.59 14.61
N PHE A 287 -1.85 9.34 14.91
CA PHE A 287 -2.84 10.37 15.25
C PHE A 287 -2.81 10.86 16.71
N THR A 288 -1.79 10.51 17.51
CA THR A 288 -1.87 10.67 18.98
C THR A 288 -0.84 11.58 19.64
N ALA A 289 0.23 12.00 18.94
CA ALA A 289 1.25 12.84 19.57
C ALA A 289 1.88 13.87 18.63
N GLU A 290 2.24 15.02 19.21
CA GLU A 290 2.99 16.07 18.53
C GLU A 290 4.36 15.55 18.11
N SER A 291 4.84 15.97 16.95
CA SER A 291 6.13 15.51 16.42
C SER A 291 6.99 16.67 15.97
N GLU A 292 8.24 16.71 16.40
CA GLU A 292 9.28 17.61 15.94
C GLU A 292 10.16 16.85 14.94
N PHE A 293 10.50 17.49 13.83
CA PHE A 293 11.23 16.83 12.75
C PHE A 293 12.20 17.76 12.03
N GLU A 294 13.20 17.15 11.41
CA GLU A 294 14.09 17.75 10.43
C GLU A 294 13.81 17.09 9.06
N LEU A 295 13.47 17.88 8.06
CA LEU A 295 13.28 17.45 6.68
C LEU A 295 14.39 18.04 5.82
N THR A 296 15.06 17.21 5.03
CA THR A 296 16.10 17.61 4.07
C THR A 296 15.77 17.09 2.68
N VAL A 297 16.00 17.88 1.64
CA VAL A 297 15.92 17.44 0.23
C VAL A 297 17.29 17.51 -0.41
N TYR A 298 17.73 16.38 -0.94
CA TYR A 298 18.97 16.22 -1.68
C TYR A 298 18.70 16.27 -3.17
N PHE A 299 19.68 16.75 -3.93
CA PHE A 299 19.66 16.79 -5.38
C PHE A 299 21.01 16.47 -5.99
N SER A 300 20.97 15.79 -7.12
CA SER A 300 22.12 15.66 -8.01
C SER A 300 21.64 15.66 -9.46
N THR A 301 22.51 16.08 -10.38
CA THR A 301 22.27 15.95 -11.83
C THR A 301 22.44 14.50 -12.32
N GLN A 302 22.95 13.60 -11.47
CA GLN A 302 23.12 12.18 -11.75
C GLN A 302 22.32 11.35 -10.74
N GLU A 303 21.97 10.12 -11.11
CA GLU A 303 21.32 9.19 -10.19
C GLU A 303 22.28 8.82 -9.05
N PHE A 304 21.73 8.61 -7.85
CA PHE A 304 22.49 8.22 -6.67
C PHE A 304 21.72 7.24 -5.79
N SER A 305 22.47 6.53 -4.97
CA SER A 305 21.98 5.52 -4.04
C SER A 305 21.79 6.06 -2.63
N VAL A 306 21.01 5.33 -1.82
CA VAL A 306 20.87 5.58 -0.38
C VAL A 306 22.22 5.43 0.34
N ASP A 307 23.05 4.48 -0.10
CA ASP A 307 24.38 4.26 0.49
C ASP A 307 25.30 5.47 0.28
N GLU A 308 25.24 6.12 -0.88
CA GLU A 308 26.00 7.35 -1.14
C GLU A 308 25.51 8.52 -0.28
N LEU A 309 24.20 8.65 -0.08
CA LEU A 309 23.64 9.63 0.84
C LEU A 309 24.09 9.38 2.28
N ALA A 310 24.07 8.13 2.72
CA ALA A 310 24.53 7.74 4.05
C ALA A 310 26.05 7.95 4.22
N ALA A 311 26.85 7.72 3.18
CA ALA A 311 28.29 7.97 3.21
C ALA A 311 28.64 9.47 3.30
N LEU A 312 27.88 10.33 2.61
CA LEU A 312 28.13 11.78 2.59
C LEU A 312 27.55 12.51 3.79
N TYR A 313 26.34 12.13 4.23
CA TYR A 313 25.57 12.87 5.23
C TYR A 313 25.37 12.10 6.54
N GLY A 314 25.94 10.90 6.64
CA GLY A 314 25.95 10.04 7.82
C GLY A 314 24.65 9.25 8.02
N PRO A 315 24.66 8.24 8.90
CA PRO A 315 23.43 7.63 9.41
C PRO A 315 22.69 8.68 10.25
N ARG A 316 21.69 9.35 9.67
CA ARG A 316 20.90 10.39 10.36
C ARG A 316 19.85 9.81 11.32
N SER A 317 20.19 8.79 12.10
CA SER A 317 19.38 8.30 13.22
C SER A 317 19.67 9.16 14.46
N ARG A 318 18.94 10.26 14.66
CA ARG A 318 18.92 10.92 15.98
C ARG A 318 18.03 10.11 16.90
N HIS A 319 18.64 9.48 17.91
CA HIS A 319 17.92 8.78 18.96
C HIS A 319 17.00 9.73 19.72
N ILE A 320 15.72 9.39 19.78
CA ILE A 320 14.79 9.90 20.80
C ILE A 320 15.21 9.26 22.13
N GLN A 321 16.20 9.83 22.82
CA GLN A 321 16.34 9.68 24.26
C GLN A 321 15.75 10.92 24.92
N ARG A 322 14.46 10.84 25.28
CA ARG A 322 13.84 11.30 26.54
C ARG A 322 12.32 11.35 26.42
#